data_AF-A0A0P4WT28-F1
#
_entry.id   AF-A0A0P4WT28-F1
#
_cell.length_a   1.000
_cell.length_b   1.000
_cell.length_c   1.000
_cell.angle_alpha   90.00
_cell.angle_beta   90.00
_cell.angle_gamma   90.00
#
_symmetry.space_group_name_H-M   'P 1'
#
loop_
_entity.id
_entity.type
_entity.pdbx_description
1 polymer ?
#
loop_
_entity_poly.entity_id
_entity_poly.type
_entity_poly.pdbx_seq_one_letter_code
_entity_poly.pdbx_strand_id
1 'polypeptide(L)'
;MWDDVQQALKEKRYELVLSGHEVNQLIEEEKGQLDPAVYDLTQLNLLKVTNTPLTSLSKDLARLINLTNLVLQNNRLDGLPDTLGDLEKLKFLDVSSNRLASLPPSLSHHSALTTLNVTGNQLTELPSFQECVSLAVLDVSHNQLSEFPDVCSANLAHLSEVRLANNLVQQIPVAVVDLPALKLLDVAHNNIKIVPGEVSDTPKLKELNLKGNPLSDRRFKKLVESERCLPRQVLDYIRQHCPRSAGQEAKGKKGKGKKNKFREEEEVDVLCKELQVLGWGEREGVPSVLVRAPVKEVRPYLVCCVIHHLDLSNDLFKRFISLQTKLHDGICEKRMVATIATHDLSKVQAPLYYTAHAPKEMHIHPLGRGKEISAWELYSSLQREAEAQRKQQKRNVAGLHRFLHMLEPWEQWPCLEDGQGKVISLPPITNSDSTKITQDTTSVLLEVTSSSSLNKAKEIADTLLLAVLQNGLSSKSTEGGEAAVVVQQVRVEDENGGLRVLYPSHTDLAFQQEKVRVIMPVK
;
A
#
# COMPACT_ATOMS: atom_id res chain seq x y z
N MET A 1 38.73 37.97 9.47
CA MET A 1 37.38 37.84 8.87
C MET A 1 37.55 37.23 7.49
N TRP A 2 36.94 36.08 7.22
CA TRP A 2 37.07 35.33 5.96
C TRP A 2 36.43 36.10 4.80
N ASP A 3 37.07 36.07 3.62
CA ASP A 3 36.66 36.89 2.46
C ASP A 3 35.20 36.66 2.05
N ASP A 4 34.74 35.42 2.04
CA ASP A 4 33.35 35.07 1.73
C ASP A 4 32.35 35.66 2.73
N VAL A 5 32.72 35.72 4.02
CA VAL A 5 31.91 36.31 5.09
C VAL A 5 31.87 37.83 4.93
N GLN A 6 33.00 38.46 4.57
CA GLN A 6 33.05 39.90 4.27
C GLN A 6 32.15 40.25 3.09
N GLN A 7 32.22 39.45 2.01
CA GLN A 7 31.42 39.64 0.82
C GLN A 7 29.93 39.49 1.13
N ALA A 8 29.55 38.46 1.90
CA ALA A 8 28.17 38.23 2.32
C ALA A 8 27.61 39.38 3.17
N LEU A 9 28.43 39.95 4.06
CA LEU A 9 28.08 41.10 4.88
C LEU A 9 27.88 42.36 4.02
N LYS A 10 28.80 42.63 3.10
CA LYS A 10 28.76 43.80 2.20
C LYS A 10 27.56 43.75 1.25
N GLU A 11 27.25 42.58 0.72
CA GLU A 11 26.16 42.37 -0.24
C GLU A 11 24.80 42.07 0.42
N LYS A 12 24.75 41.95 1.75
CA LYS A 12 23.54 41.59 2.52
C LYS A 12 22.88 40.31 2.01
N ARG A 13 23.69 39.27 1.82
CA ARG A 13 23.20 37.97 1.33
C ARG A 13 22.28 37.30 2.37
N TYR A 14 21.29 36.56 1.87
CA TYR A 14 20.39 35.73 2.67
C TYR A 14 20.87 34.28 2.80
N GLU A 15 21.93 33.91 2.08
CA GLU A 15 22.46 32.56 2.05
C GLU A 15 23.99 32.61 2.17
N LEU A 16 24.53 31.72 2.98
CA LEU A 16 25.96 31.52 3.11
C LEU A 16 26.28 30.02 3.00
N VAL A 17 27.13 29.67 2.05
CA VAL A 17 27.60 28.30 1.82
C VAL A 17 29.11 28.29 1.97
N LEU A 18 29.60 27.55 2.96
CA LEU A 18 31.01 27.39 3.27
C LEU A 18 31.40 25.93 3.04
N SER A 19 32.23 25.71 2.03
CA SER A 19 32.69 24.37 1.66
C SER A 19 33.96 24.46 0.81
N GLY A 20 34.70 23.36 0.73
CA GLY A 20 35.89 23.25 -0.11
C GLY A 20 37.19 23.40 0.67
N HIS A 21 38.30 23.25 -0.05
CA HIS A 21 39.62 23.13 0.57
C HIS A 21 40.07 24.39 1.31
N GLU A 22 39.79 25.57 0.77
CA GLU A 22 40.16 26.86 1.38
C GLU A 22 39.42 27.09 2.71
N VAL A 23 38.10 26.87 2.73
CA VAL A 23 37.29 26.92 3.95
C VAL A 23 37.76 25.90 4.99
N ASN A 24 38.19 24.71 4.55
CA ASN A 24 38.72 23.70 5.47
C ASN A 24 40.00 24.17 6.16
N GLN A 25 40.93 24.80 5.43
CA GLN A 25 42.14 25.37 6.03
C GLN A 25 41.80 26.47 7.02
N LEU A 26 40.89 27.38 6.66
CA LEU A 26 40.45 28.46 7.55
C LEU A 26 39.82 27.94 8.84
N ILE A 27 38.99 26.89 8.76
CA ILE A 27 38.40 26.24 9.94
C ILE A 27 39.47 25.55 10.78
N GLU A 28 40.49 24.92 10.17
CA GLU A 28 41.60 24.32 10.92
C GLU A 28 42.44 25.36 11.65
N GLU A 29 42.73 26.50 11.01
CA GLU A 29 43.43 27.64 11.62
C GLU A 29 42.64 28.20 12.81
N GLU A 30 41.32 28.28 12.69
CA GLU A 30 40.39 28.68 13.76
C GLU A 30 40.02 27.52 14.72
N LYS A 31 40.84 26.46 14.77
CA LYS A 31 40.72 25.32 15.70
C LYS A 31 39.34 24.63 15.66
N GLY A 32 38.74 24.54 14.49
CA GLY A 32 37.45 23.90 14.28
C GLY A 32 36.24 24.81 14.57
N GLN A 33 36.42 26.14 14.59
CA GLN A 33 35.35 27.10 14.78
C GLN A 33 35.07 27.91 13.50
N LEU A 34 33.86 28.44 13.38
CA LEU A 34 33.53 29.44 12.37
C LEU A 34 34.04 30.81 12.77
N ASP A 35 34.37 31.64 11.77
CA ASP A 35 34.60 33.06 11.95
C ASP A 35 33.44 33.71 12.75
N PRO A 36 33.72 34.39 13.88
CA PRO A 36 32.69 35.06 14.67
C PRO A 36 31.81 36.02 13.87
N ALA A 37 32.33 36.61 12.79
CA ALA A 37 31.57 37.50 11.93
C ALA A 37 30.40 36.82 11.19
N VAL A 38 30.41 35.48 11.05
CA VAL A 38 29.27 34.74 10.50
C VAL A 38 28.00 34.99 11.31
N TYR A 39 28.12 35.11 12.64
CA TYR A 39 26.98 35.30 13.54
C TYR A 39 26.41 36.72 13.50
N ASP A 40 27.09 37.67 12.85
CA ASP A 40 26.60 39.04 12.66
C ASP A 40 25.72 39.17 11.39
N LEU A 41 25.66 38.14 10.55
CA LEU A 41 24.81 38.06 9.34
C LEU A 41 23.35 37.75 9.69
N THR A 42 22.72 38.58 10.51
CA THR A 42 21.35 38.40 11.07
C THR A 42 20.23 38.24 10.02
N GLN A 43 20.50 38.54 8.75
CA GLN A 43 19.56 38.40 7.64
C GLN A 43 19.59 37.01 6.99
N LEU A 44 20.52 36.12 7.39
CA LEU A 44 20.62 34.79 6.79
C LEU A 44 19.36 33.95 7.02
N ASN A 45 18.87 33.37 5.93
CA ASN A 45 17.85 32.32 5.92
C ASN A 45 18.50 30.93 5.82
N LEU A 46 19.64 30.82 5.13
CA LEU A 46 20.39 29.58 4.94
C LEU A 46 21.85 29.73 5.38
N LEU A 47 22.29 28.86 6.28
CA LEU A 47 23.70 28.65 6.59
C LEU A 47 24.03 27.18 6.32
N LYS A 48 24.93 26.95 5.36
CA LYS A 48 25.40 25.63 4.96
C LYS A 48 26.90 25.53 5.13
N VAL A 49 27.38 24.66 6.01
CA VAL A 49 28.79 24.37 6.21
C VAL A 49 28.97 22.86 6.12
N THR A 50 29.60 22.35 5.06
CA THR A 50 29.60 20.90 4.80
C THR A 50 30.95 20.38 4.36
N ASN A 51 31.29 19.16 4.79
CA ASN A 51 32.58 18.51 4.51
C ASN A 51 33.79 19.31 5.04
N THR A 52 33.64 19.86 6.25
CA THR A 52 34.67 20.68 6.89
C THR A 52 35.09 20.10 8.25
N PRO A 53 36.25 20.50 8.80
CA PRO A 53 36.70 20.00 10.09
C PRO A 53 36.06 20.71 11.30
N LEU A 54 34.90 21.34 11.13
CA LEU A 54 34.19 22.10 12.17
C LEU A 54 33.84 21.22 13.38
N THR A 55 34.29 21.62 14.58
CA THR A 55 34.16 20.86 15.83
C THR A 55 33.12 21.42 16.80
N SER A 56 32.83 22.72 16.74
CA SER A 56 31.80 23.35 17.57
C SER A 56 31.15 24.56 16.91
N LEU A 57 29.99 24.95 17.43
CA LEU A 57 29.28 26.19 17.10
C LEU A 57 29.25 27.11 18.30
N SER A 58 29.37 28.42 18.08
CA SER A 58 29.20 29.41 19.14
C SER A 58 27.75 29.53 19.56
N LYS A 59 27.52 29.89 20.83
CA LYS A 59 26.21 30.33 21.33
C LYS A 59 25.64 31.55 20.59
N ASP A 60 26.51 32.33 19.94
CA ASP A 60 26.13 33.48 19.13
C ASP A 60 25.31 33.10 17.89
N LEU A 61 25.20 31.81 17.56
CA LEU A 61 24.28 31.30 16.55
C LEU A 61 22.85 31.84 16.72
N ALA A 62 22.41 32.07 17.97
CA ALA A 62 21.11 32.64 18.32
C ALA A 62 20.83 34.02 17.70
N ARG A 63 21.88 34.76 17.30
CA ARG A 63 21.73 36.07 16.63
C ARG A 63 21.16 35.94 15.22
N LEU A 64 21.25 34.76 14.60
CA LEU A 64 20.71 34.47 13.27
C LEU A 64 19.19 34.24 13.32
N ILE A 65 18.44 35.19 13.88
CA ILE A 65 17.00 35.10 14.15
C ILE A 65 16.10 34.85 12.92
N ASN A 66 16.65 35.01 11.71
CA ASN A 66 15.95 34.75 10.45
C ASN A 66 16.25 33.38 9.84
N LEU A 67 17.14 32.60 10.47
CA LEU A 67 17.60 31.34 9.91
C LEU A 67 16.44 30.34 9.81
N THR A 68 16.18 29.87 8.61
CA THR A 68 15.17 28.84 8.32
C THR A 68 15.81 27.49 8.05
N ASN A 69 17.05 27.48 7.57
CA ASN A 69 17.76 26.28 7.14
C ASN A 69 19.20 26.31 7.69
N LEU A 70 19.53 25.31 8.49
CA LEU A 70 20.89 25.09 9.00
C LEU A 70 21.37 23.71 8.55
N VAL A 71 22.45 23.68 7.76
CA VAL A 71 22.99 22.46 7.16
C VAL A 71 24.46 22.33 7.54
N LEU A 72 24.76 21.38 8.41
CA LEU A 72 26.08 21.13 9.00
C LEU A 72 26.53 19.68 8.82
N GLN A 73 26.09 19.04 7.72
CA GLN A 73 26.41 17.64 7.43
C GLN A 73 27.89 17.40 7.18
N ASN A 74 28.37 16.20 7.51
CA ASN A 74 29.77 15.76 7.31
C ASN A 74 30.80 16.72 7.93
N ASN A 75 30.61 17.06 9.20
CA ASN A 75 31.61 17.79 9.97
C ASN A 75 32.11 16.95 11.14
N ARG A 76 32.67 17.61 12.15
CA ARG A 76 33.31 17.02 13.31
C ARG A 76 32.65 17.53 14.60
N LEU A 77 31.38 17.93 14.57
CA LEU A 77 30.70 18.54 15.70
C LEU A 77 30.57 17.54 16.86
N ASP A 78 31.07 17.91 18.02
CA ASP A 78 30.97 17.10 19.24
C ASP A 78 29.70 17.43 20.06
N GLY A 79 29.13 18.63 19.84
CA GLY A 79 27.89 19.08 20.46
C GLY A 79 27.27 20.27 19.73
N LEU A 80 26.04 20.62 20.08
CA LEU A 80 25.34 21.81 19.61
C LEU A 80 25.06 22.74 20.79
N PRO A 81 25.09 24.07 20.61
CA PRO A 81 24.80 25.01 21.68
C PRO A 81 23.33 24.95 22.08
N ASP A 82 23.03 25.09 23.37
CA ASP A 82 21.66 25.15 23.89
C ASP A 82 20.84 26.28 23.26
N THR A 83 21.48 27.35 22.81
CA THR A 83 20.81 28.47 22.14
C THR A 83 20.30 28.15 20.74
N LEU A 84 20.55 26.95 20.21
CA LEU A 84 19.98 26.50 18.94
C LEU A 84 18.44 26.47 18.97
N GLY A 85 17.85 26.17 20.13
CA GLY A 85 16.39 26.20 20.31
C GLY A 85 15.77 27.60 20.22
N ASP A 86 16.58 28.67 20.35
CA ASP A 86 16.12 30.06 20.28
C ASP A 86 15.85 30.53 18.83
N LEU A 87 16.23 29.72 17.84
CA LEU A 87 16.04 30.03 16.41
C LEU A 87 14.60 29.77 15.97
N GLU A 88 13.61 30.51 16.49
CA GLU A 88 12.16 30.26 16.32
C GLU A 88 11.67 30.05 14.87
N LYS A 89 12.42 30.49 13.85
CA LYS A 89 12.09 30.34 12.43
C LYS A 89 12.73 29.12 11.76
N LEU A 90 13.56 28.35 12.47
CA LEU A 90 14.29 27.22 11.90
C LEU A 90 13.33 26.09 11.52
N LYS A 91 13.28 25.77 10.23
CA LYS A 91 12.40 24.74 9.68
C LYS A 91 13.14 23.47 9.34
N PHE A 92 14.41 23.59 8.97
CA PHE A 92 15.23 22.49 8.50
C PHE A 92 16.58 22.50 9.23
N LEU A 93 16.86 21.42 9.95
CA LEU A 93 18.14 21.20 10.62
C LEU A 93 18.73 19.87 10.14
N ASP A 94 19.90 19.94 9.50
CA ASP A 94 20.69 18.77 9.15
C ASP A 94 22.06 18.87 9.79
N VAL A 95 22.34 17.95 10.72
CA VAL A 95 23.63 17.79 11.41
C VAL A 95 24.12 16.35 11.24
N SER A 96 23.75 15.70 10.13
CA SER A 96 24.12 14.33 9.86
C SER A 96 25.63 14.12 9.69
N SER A 97 26.11 12.91 9.99
CA SER A 97 27.53 12.54 9.89
C SER A 97 28.45 13.48 10.67
N ASN A 98 28.16 13.61 11.97
CA ASN A 98 28.97 14.34 12.95
C ASN A 98 29.35 13.39 14.11
N ARG A 99 29.76 13.93 15.26
CA ARG A 99 30.11 13.16 16.46
C ARG A 99 29.24 13.52 17.66
N LEU A 100 28.00 13.93 17.41
CA LEU A 100 27.09 14.36 18.47
C LEU A 100 26.76 13.21 19.40
N ALA A 101 26.98 13.39 20.70
CA ALA A 101 26.60 12.43 21.75
C ALA A 101 25.20 12.71 22.32
N SER A 102 24.74 13.96 22.26
CA SER A 102 23.41 14.40 22.66
C SER A 102 22.92 15.56 21.81
N LEU A 103 21.63 15.86 21.92
CA LEU A 103 21.02 17.07 21.38
C LEU A 103 20.65 18.02 22.52
N PRO A 104 20.71 19.35 22.31
CA PRO A 104 20.36 20.31 23.34
C PRO A 104 18.88 20.18 23.72
N PRO A 105 18.52 20.21 25.02
CA PRO A 105 17.14 20.08 25.46
C PRO A 105 16.22 21.15 24.88
N SER A 106 16.72 22.35 24.59
CA SER A 106 15.95 23.45 24.02
C SER A 106 15.28 23.12 22.67
N LEU A 107 15.78 22.12 21.93
CA LEU A 107 15.13 21.65 20.70
C LEU A 107 13.77 21.00 20.93
N SER A 108 13.44 20.55 22.16
CA SER A 108 12.17 19.89 22.48
C SER A 108 10.95 20.77 22.18
N HIS A 109 11.10 22.09 22.33
CA HIS A 109 10.03 23.07 22.21
C HIS A 109 10.05 23.82 20.87
N HIS A 110 10.85 23.36 19.90
CA HIS A 110 11.03 24.07 18.64
C HIS A 110 9.82 23.89 17.69
N SER A 111 8.78 24.69 17.90
CA SER A 111 7.48 24.55 17.22
C SER A 111 7.51 24.71 15.68
N ALA A 112 8.49 25.42 15.11
CA ALA A 112 8.60 25.63 13.67
C ALA A 112 9.42 24.56 12.92
N LEU A 113 10.07 23.63 13.63
CA LEU A 113 10.96 22.65 13.01
C LEU A 113 10.12 21.64 12.23
N THR A 114 10.43 21.46 10.94
CA THR A 114 9.69 20.54 10.05
C THR A 114 10.51 19.30 9.72
N THR A 115 11.83 19.43 9.64
CA THR A 115 12.74 18.33 9.33
C THR A 115 13.94 18.38 10.27
N LEU A 116 14.20 17.28 10.95
CA LEU A 116 15.38 17.05 11.77
C LEU A 116 16.14 15.83 11.24
N ASN A 117 17.34 16.05 10.72
CA ASN A 117 18.24 14.99 10.29
C ASN A 117 19.50 14.98 11.18
N VAL A 118 19.63 13.94 12.00
CA VAL A 118 20.77 13.71 12.91
C VAL A 118 21.43 12.35 12.61
N THR A 119 21.25 11.84 11.38
CA THR A 119 21.75 10.54 10.94
C THR A 119 23.26 10.42 11.09
N GLY A 120 23.79 9.27 11.50
CA GLY A 120 25.24 9.02 11.51
C GLY A 120 25.98 9.80 12.59
N ASN A 121 25.42 9.84 13.79
CA ASN A 121 26.02 10.45 14.98
C ASN A 121 26.26 9.38 16.06
N GLN A 122 26.53 9.80 17.30
CA GLN A 122 26.81 8.93 18.45
C GLN A 122 25.73 9.09 19.53
N LEU A 123 24.51 9.46 19.14
CA LEU A 123 23.42 9.75 20.07
C LEU A 123 22.98 8.48 20.81
N THR A 124 22.97 8.54 22.14
CA THR A 124 22.44 7.45 23.00
C THR A 124 21.03 7.73 23.50
N GLU A 125 20.65 9.01 23.54
CA GLU A 125 19.33 9.50 23.93
C GLU A 125 18.92 10.70 23.09
N LEU A 126 17.62 11.04 23.13
CA LEU A 126 17.05 12.20 22.46
C LEU A 126 16.16 12.97 23.45
N PRO A 127 16.09 14.31 23.36
CA PRO A 127 15.06 15.06 24.06
C PRO A 127 13.67 14.68 23.54
N SER A 128 12.63 14.95 24.33
CA SER A 128 11.25 14.76 23.89
C SER A 128 10.91 15.74 22.77
N PHE A 129 10.27 15.25 21.71
CA PHE A 129 9.85 16.10 20.58
C PHE A 129 8.33 16.19 20.46
N GLN A 130 7.58 15.81 21.52
CA GLN A 130 6.12 15.84 21.52
C GLN A 130 5.53 17.26 21.28
N GLU A 131 6.29 18.30 21.60
CA GLU A 131 5.89 19.71 21.44
C GLU A 131 6.35 20.32 20.11
N CYS A 132 7.12 19.60 19.29
CA CYS A 132 7.54 20.03 17.96
C CYS A 132 6.41 19.87 16.94
N VAL A 133 5.29 20.57 17.13
CA VAL A 133 4.01 20.35 16.40
C VAL A 133 4.11 20.40 14.87
N SER A 134 5.11 21.12 14.32
CA SER A 134 5.33 21.20 12.86
C SER A 134 6.22 20.09 12.29
N LEU A 135 6.79 19.23 13.13
CA LEU A 135 7.75 18.22 12.71
C LEU A 135 7.07 17.22 11.77
N ALA A 136 7.64 17.06 10.58
CA ALA A 136 7.12 16.20 9.52
C ALA A 136 8.03 15.00 9.24
N VAL A 137 9.34 15.18 9.41
CA VAL A 137 10.37 14.17 9.16
C VAL A 137 11.37 14.20 10.31
N LEU A 138 11.58 13.04 10.93
CA LEU A 138 12.64 12.79 11.90
C LEU A 138 13.52 11.65 11.39
N ASP A 139 14.80 11.94 11.15
CA ASP A 139 15.80 10.92 10.81
C ASP A 139 16.92 10.89 11.86
N VAL A 140 16.92 9.81 12.63
CA VAL A 140 17.89 9.51 13.70
C VAL A 140 18.65 8.22 13.40
N SER A 141 18.68 7.79 12.13
CA SER A 141 19.31 6.54 11.73
C SER A 141 20.83 6.54 11.99
N HIS A 142 21.45 5.37 12.12
CA HIS A 142 22.89 5.23 12.38
C HIS A 142 23.35 5.99 13.63
N ASN A 143 22.71 5.71 14.77
CA ASN A 143 23.06 6.22 16.09
C ASN A 143 23.15 5.05 17.09
N GLN A 144 23.17 5.33 18.38
CA GLN A 144 23.31 4.34 19.46
C GLN A 144 22.09 4.33 20.39
N LEU A 145 20.91 4.69 19.87
CA LEU A 145 19.68 4.81 20.66
C LEU A 145 19.21 3.43 21.13
N SER A 146 19.06 3.26 22.44
CA SER A 146 18.53 2.03 23.06
C SER A 146 17.00 2.01 23.19
N GLU A 147 16.38 3.18 23.17
CA GLU A 147 14.95 3.40 23.31
C GLU A 147 14.36 4.10 22.09
N PHE A 148 13.05 3.91 21.88
CA PHE A 148 12.32 4.58 20.81
C PHE A 148 12.20 6.07 21.13
N PRO A 149 12.36 6.99 20.15
CA PRO A 149 12.28 8.43 20.39
C PRO A 149 10.91 8.83 20.97
N ASP A 150 10.91 9.77 21.91
CA ASP A 150 9.68 10.28 22.52
C ASP A 150 8.94 11.26 21.58
N VAL A 151 8.30 10.67 20.57
CA VAL A 151 7.53 11.35 19.51
C VAL A 151 6.09 10.83 19.42
N CYS A 152 5.69 9.85 20.23
CA CYS A 152 4.37 9.21 20.11
C CYS A 152 3.28 10.08 20.75
N SER A 153 2.88 11.16 20.06
CA SER A 153 1.89 12.12 20.54
C SER A 153 0.91 12.53 19.45
N ALA A 154 -0.37 12.65 19.82
CA ALA A 154 -1.43 13.14 18.92
C ALA A 154 -1.22 14.60 18.47
N ASN A 155 -0.41 15.38 19.19
CA ASN A 155 -0.08 16.77 18.85
C ASN A 155 0.80 16.88 17.59
N LEU A 156 1.53 15.82 17.24
CA LEU A 156 2.40 15.76 16.06
C LEU A 156 1.58 15.47 14.80
N ALA A 157 0.71 16.43 14.45
CA ALA A 157 -0.24 16.33 13.35
C ALA A 157 0.41 16.21 11.96
N HIS A 158 1.68 16.57 11.85
CA HIS A 158 2.44 16.59 10.60
C HIS A 158 3.48 15.47 10.48
N LEU A 159 3.82 14.79 11.58
CA LEU A 159 4.89 13.79 11.60
C LEU A 159 4.51 12.59 10.74
N SER A 160 5.18 12.47 9.60
CA SER A 160 4.84 11.53 8.55
C SER A 160 5.92 10.49 8.28
N GLU A 161 7.16 10.78 8.67
CA GLU A 161 8.30 9.90 8.47
C GLU A 161 9.15 9.88 9.74
N VAL A 162 9.33 8.69 10.30
CA VAL A 162 10.26 8.45 11.40
C VAL A 162 11.23 7.36 10.95
N ARG A 163 12.51 7.74 10.83
CA ARG A 163 13.61 6.85 10.47
C ARG A 163 14.56 6.73 11.64
N LEU A 164 14.78 5.50 12.10
CA LEU A 164 15.67 5.15 13.20
C LEU A 164 16.42 3.85 12.90
N ALA A 165 16.70 3.58 11.61
CA ALA A 165 17.40 2.39 11.20
C ALA A 165 18.84 2.37 11.77
N ASN A 166 19.43 1.20 11.98
CA ASN A 166 20.79 1.05 12.51
C ASN A 166 20.96 1.75 13.88
N ASN A 167 20.17 1.33 14.85
CA ASN A 167 20.23 1.75 16.25
C ASN A 167 20.18 0.50 17.16
N LEU A 168 20.00 0.70 18.46
CA LEU A 168 19.94 -0.37 19.47
C LEU A 168 18.53 -0.52 20.09
N VAL A 169 17.50 0.00 19.42
CA VAL A 169 16.12 0.07 19.95
C VAL A 169 15.58 -1.33 20.16
N GLN A 170 15.06 -1.59 21.36
CA GLN A 170 14.61 -2.92 21.75
C GLN A 170 13.12 -3.17 21.53
N GLN A 171 12.31 -2.11 21.52
CA GLN A 171 10.85 -2.18 21.48
C GLN A 171 10.27 -1.00 20.72
N ILE A 172 9.17 -1.26 20.02
CA ILE A 172 8.30 -0.21 19.46
C ILE A 172 7.19 0.03 20.49
N PRO A 173 6.95 1.28 20.95
CA PRO A 173 5.88 1.54 21.90
C PRO A 173 4.50 1.40 21.25
N VAL A 174 3.51 0.95 22.02
CA VAL A 174 2.11 0.86 21.56
C VAL A 174 1.58 2.24 21.11
N ALA A 175 2.06 3.31 21.76
CA ALA A 175 1.70 4.70 21.46
C ALA A 175 2.06 5.16 20.04
N VAL A 176 2.80 4.38 19.23
CA VAL A 176 2.98 4.68 17.79
C VAL A 176 1.64 4.85 17.07
N VAL A 177 0.58 4.18 17.55
CA VAL A 177 -0.79 4.32 17.02
C VAL A 177 -1.33 5.76 17.14
N ASP A 178 -0.82 6.54 18.09
CA ASP A 178 -1.28 7.91 18.36
C ASP A 178 -0.77 8.93 17.33
N LEU A 179 0.14 8.52 16.43
CA LEU A 179 0.67 9.38 15.37
C LEU A 179 -0.33 9.49 14.19
N PRO A 180 -1.03 10.63 14.01
CA PRO A 180 -2.16 10.73 13.08
C PRO A 180 -1.73 10.84 11.61
N ALA A 181 -0.48 11.15 11.35
CA ALA A 181 0.07 11.42 10.02
C ALA A 181 1.19 10.46 9.59
N LEU A 182 1.62 9.54 10.45
CA LEU A 182 2.74 8.63 10.18
C LEU A 182 2.46 7.76 8.96
N LYS A 183 3.33 7.83 7.97
CA LYS A 183 3.26 7.06 6.71
C LYS A 183 4.40 6.05 6.61
N LEU A 184 5.58 6.41 7.10
CA LEU A 184 6.79 5.60 7.04
C LEU A 184 7.40 5.49 8.43
N LEU A 185 7.59 4.26 8.88
CA LEU A 185 8.36 3.92 10.07
C LEU A 185 9.50 2.99 9.68
N ASP A 186 10.74 3.48 9.70
CA ASP A 186 11.93 2.66 9.46
C ASP A 186 12.65 2.36 10.77
N VAL A 187 12.58 1.10 11.19
CA VAL A 187 13.23 0.56 12.39
C VAL A 187 14.19 -0.57 12.03
N ALA A 188 14.68 -0.62 10.80
CA ALA A 188 15.59 -1.68 10.35
C ALA A 188 16.88 -1.70 11.19
N HIS A 189 17.51 -2.87 11.29
CA HIS A 189 18.78 -3.07 11.99
C HIS A 189 18.77 -2.51 13.42
N ASN A 190 17.77 -2.91 14.19
CA ASN A 190 17.63 -2.64 15.61
C ASN A 190 17.60 -3.96 16.42
N ASN A 191 17.32 -3.88 17.72
CA ASN A 191 17.24 -5.05 18.60
C ASN A 191 15.78 -5.43 18.95
N ILE A 192 14.85 -5.20 18.02
CA ILE A 192 13.41 -5.44 18.24
C ILE A 192 13.12 -6.93 18.19
N LYS A 193 12.58 -7.46 19.29
CA LYS A 193 12.19 -8.88 19.41
C LYS A 193 10.72 -9.12 19.12
N ILE A 194 9.86 -8.19 19.53
CA ILE A 194 8.41 -8.29 19.42
C ILE A 194 7.88 -6.96 18.91
N VAL A 195 6.95 -7.03 17.96
CA VAL A 195 6.22 -5.87 17.45
C VAL A 195 4.81 -5.89 18.05
N PRO A 196 4.30 -4.78 18.61
CA PRO A 196 2.93 -4.71 19.09
C PRO A 196 1.94 -4.74 17.92
N GLY A 197 0.84 -5.50 18.06
CA GLY A 197 -0.21 -5.59 17.04
C GLY A 197 -0.88 -4.24 16.75
N GLU A 198 -0.89 -3.33 17.71
CA GLU A 198 -1.42 -1.97 17.63
C GLU A 198 -0.71 -1.11 16.56
N VAL A 199 0.54 -1.43 16.22
CA VAL A 199 1.27 -0.74 15.12
C VAL A 199 0.50 -0.84 13.80
N SER A 200 -0.21 -1.95 13.56
CA SER A 200 -1.03 -2.17 12.35
C SER A 200 -2.31 -1.31 12.28
N ASP A 201 -2.68 -0.63 13.37
CA ASP A 201 -3.83 0.26 13.45
C ASP A 201 -3.46 1.74 13.29
N THR A 202 -2.17 2.04 13.13
CA THR A 202 -1.70 3.39 12.86
C THR A 202 -2.36 3.92 11.58
N PRO A 203 -3.10 5.06 11.63
CA PRO A 203 -4.16 5.37 10.67
C PRO A 203 -3.69 5.61 9.23
N LYS A 204 -2.44 6.04 9.05
CA LYS A 204 -1.87 6.37 7.73
C LYS A 204 -0.59 5.61 7.42
N LEU A 205 -0.21 4.63 8.25
CA LEU A 205 1.03 3.89 8.08
C LEU A 205 0.96 3.05 6.81
N LYS A 206 1.88 3.34 5.88
CA LYS A 206 1.98 2.66 4.58
C LYS A 206 3.20 1.78 4.52
N GLU A 207 4.27 2.20 5.18
CA GLU A 207 5.57 1.56 5.12
C GLU A 207 6.12 1.33 6.52
N LEU A 208 6.46 0.07 6.81
CA LEU A 208 7.10 -0.36 8.05
C LEU A 208 8.28 -1.25 7.68
N ASN A 209 9.50 -0.74 7.90
CA ASN A 209 10.72 -1.50 7.64
C ASN A 209 11.27 -2.06 8.95
N LEU A 210 11.25 -3.39 9.08
CA LEU A 210 11.69 -4.14 10.26
C LEU A 210 12.94 -5.00 9.98
N LYS A 211 13.56 -4.86 8.79
CA LYS A 211 14.68 -5.73 8.35
C LYS A 211 15.81 -5.74 9.35
N GLY A 212 16.52 -6.87 9.49
CA GLY A 212 17.68 -6.94 10.37
C GLY A 212 17.40 -6.87 11.87
N ASN A 213 16.15 -7.08 12.31
CA ASN A 213 15.80 -7.19 13.73
C ASN A 213 15.76 -8.66 14.20
N PRO A 214 16.14 -8.96 15.46
CA PRO A 214 16.07 -10.29 16.05
C PRO A 214 14.63 -10.65 16.49
N LEU A 215 13.67 -10.61 15.55
CA LEU A 215 12.26 -10.93 15.80
C LEU A 215 12.10 -12.37 16.31
N SER A 216 11.37 -12.53 17.41
CA SER A 216 11.14 -13.82 18.08
C SER A 216 10.36 -14.81 17.21
N ASP A 217 9.40 -14.29 16.44
CA ASP A 217 8.64 -15.08 15.47
C ASP A 217 9.49 -15.31 14.22
N ARG A 218 9.91 -16.57 14.02
CA ARG A 218 10.75 -16.98 12.88
C ARG A 218 10.06 -16.80 11.53
N ARG A 219 8.73 -16.94 11.46
CA ARG A 219 7.96 -16.76 10.22
C ARG A 219 7.87 -15.28 9.90
N PHE A 220 7.57 -14.46 10.91
CA PHE A 220 7.56 -13.01 10.75
C PHE A 220 8.93 -12.46 10.35
N LYS A 221 9.99 -12.95 10.99
CA LYS A 221 11.38 -12.61 10.64
C LYS A 221 11.70 -12.90 9.18
N LYS A 222 11.40 -14.11 8.70
CA LYS A 222 11.60 -14.50 7.29
C LYS A 222 10.79 -13.64 6.32
N LEU A 223 9.54 -13.29 6.69
CA LEU A 223 8.70 -12.40 5.89
C LEU A 223 9.38 -11.04 5.73
N VAL A 224 9.77 -10.43 6.84
CA VAL A 224 10.41 -9.11 6.88
C VAL A 224 11.76 -9.09 6.15
N GLU A 225 12.57 -10.15 6.27
CA GLU A 225 13.88 -10.27 5.62
C GLU A 225 13.80 -10.51 4.11
N SER A 226 12.62 -10.89 3.59
CA SER A 226 12.43 -11.12 2.15
C SER A 226 12.62 -9.82 1.36
N GLU A 227 13.48 -9.86 0.33
CA GLU A 227 13.70 -8.74 -0.60
C GLU A 227 12.44 -8.34 -1.37
N ARG A 228 11.43 -9.23 -1.41
CA ARG A 228 10.15 -9.04 -2.11
C ARG A 228 8.97 -8.77 -1.18
N CYS A 229 9.22 -8.56 0.11
CA CYS A 229 8.16 -8.27 1.08
C CYS A 229 7.52 -6.92 0.78
N LEU A 230 6.23 -6.91 0.47
CA LEU A 230 5.48 -5.66 0.32
C LEU A 230 5.18 -5.09 1.71
N PRO A 231 5.25 -3.77 1.91
CA PRO A 231 4.99 -3.17 3.22
C PRO A 231 3.61 -3.52 3.81
N ARG A 232 2.60 -3.74 2.94
CA ARG A 232 1.26 -4.19 3.36
C ARG A 232 1.25 -5.58 3.98
N GLN A 233 2.08 -6.51 3.51
CA GLN A 233 2.15 -7.87 4.05
C GLN A 233 2.67 -7.87 5.48
N VAL A 234 3.64 -7.01 5.78
CA VAL A 234 4.16 -6.81 7.15
C VAL A 234 3.04 -6.33 8.07
N LEU A 235 2.29 -5.30 7.67
CA LEU A 235 1.19 -4.75 8.46
C LEU A 235 0.03 -5.76 8.64
N ASP A 236 -0.30 -6.51 7.60
CA ASP A 236 -1.34 -7.55 7.67
C ASP A 236 -0.91 -8.71 8.59
N TYR A 237 0.37 -9.09 8.59
CA TYR A 237 0.92 -10.09 9.50
C TYR A 237 0.83 -9.61 10.95
N ILE A 238 1.26 -8.37 11.22
CA ILE A 238 1.19 -7.77 12.55
C ILE A 238 -0.26 -7.77 13.04
N ARG A 239 -1.22 -7.39 12.19
CA ARG A 239 -2.64 -7.35 12.54
C ARG A 239 -3.18 -8.71 12.99
N GLN A 240 -2.71 -9.80 12.38
CA GLN A 240 -3.24 -11.14 12.56
C GLN A 240 -2.51 -11.94 13.64
N HIS A 241 -1.21 -11.72 13.82
CA HIS A 241 -0.35 -12.64 14.57
C HIS A 241 0.48 -11.99 15.68
N CYS A 242 0.68 -10.67 15.68
CA CYS A 242 1.45 -10.01 16.73
C CYS A 242 0.62 -9.83 18.02
N PRO A 243 1.27 -9.92 19.20
CA PRO A 243 0.59 -9.77 20.48
C PRO A 243 0.00 -8.38 20.62
N ARG A 244 -1.19 -8.32 21.21
CA ARG A 244 -1.90 -7.09 21.52
C ARG A 244 -2.04 -6.97 23.02
N SER A 245 -1.96 -5.75 23.53
CA SER A 245 -2.11 -5.49 24.96
C SER A 245 -3.49 -5.95 25.42
N ALA A 246 -3.56 -6.81 26.44
CA ALA A 246 -4.82 -7.26 27.01
C ALA A 246 -5.48 -6.10 27.78
N GLY A 247 -6.21 -5.23 27.07
CA GLY A 247 -6.91 -4.11 27.72
C GLY A 247 -7.21 -2.93 26.82
N GLN A 248 -8.24 -3.05 25.97
CA GLN A 248 -9.32 -2.06 25.79
C GLN A 248 -10.39 -2.71 24.91
N GLU A 249 -11.37 -3.35 25.56
CA GLU A 249 -12.65 -3.68 24.94
C GLU A 249 -13.35 -2.38 24.50
N ALA A 250 -13.26 -2.02 23.23
CA ALA A 250 -14.23 -1.13 22.61
C ALA A 250 -15.52 -1.92 22.37
N LYS A 251 -16.56 -1.58 23.16
CA LYS A 251 -17.89 -2.20 23.20
C LYS A 251 -18.48 -2.51 21.81
N GLY A 252 -18.65 -3.79 21.52
CA GLY A 252 -19.51 -4.33 20.46
C GLY A 252 -20.14 -5.66 20.87
N LYS A 253 -21.30 -5.59 21.56
CA LYS A 253 -22.28 -6.65 21.88
C LYS A 253 -21.78 -8.12 21.97
N LYS A 254 -21.64 -8.59 23.22
CA LYS A 254 -21.56 -10.00 23.61
C LYS A 254 -22.82 -10.78 23.18
N GLY A 255 -22.65 -11.76 22.29
CA GLY A 255 -23.49 -12.97 22.24
C GLY A 255 -22.83 -14.04 23.12
N LYS A 256 -23.53 -14.52 24.14
CA LYS A 256 -23.07 -15.58 25.06
C LYS A 256 -22.90 -16.91 24.30
N GLY A 257 -21.72 -17.51 24.37
CA GLY A 257 -21.45 -18.89 23.96
C GLY A 257 -20.33 -19.47 24.81
N LYS A 258 -20.57 -20.63 25.41
CA LYS A 258 -19.77 -21.36 26.40
C LYS A 258 -18.27 -21.46 26.09
N LYS A 259 -17.46 -21.36 27.16
CA LYS A 259 -16.09 -21.91 27.24
C LYS A 259 -16.09 -23.34 26.71
N ASN A 260 -15.53 -23.55 25.53
CA ASN A 260 -15.02 -24.86 25.13
C ASN A 260 -13.50 -24.77 25.03
N LYS A 261 -12.86 -25.66 25.76
CA LYS A 261 -11.45 -25.98 25.69
C LYS A 261 -11.25 -26.74 24.37
N PHE A 262 -10.95 -26.04 23.28
CA PHE A 262 -10.44 -26.63 22.03
C PHE A 262 -8.91 -26.58 22.15
N ARG A 263 -8.22 -27.68 22.44
CA ARG A 263 -7.65 -28.65 21.47
C ARG A 263 -7.01 -27.91 20.30
N GLU A 264 -5.69 -28.01 20.24
CA GLU A 264 -4.85 -27.67 19.08
C GLU A 264 -5.55 -28.16 17.82
N GLU A 265 -6.12 -27.23 17.06
CA GLU A 265 -6.54 -27.48 15.69
C GLU A 265 -5.28 -27.33 14.85
N GLU A 266 -4.83 -28.45 14.29
CA GLU A 266 -3.82 -28.52 13.25
C GLU A 266 -4.22 -27.54 12.13
N GLU A 267 -3.57 -26.38 12.04
CA GLU A 267 -3.64 -25.55 10.85
C GLU A 267 -2.88 -26.28 9.74
N VAL A 268 -3.66 -26.98 8.93
CA VAL A 268 -3.23 -27.68 7.73
C VAL A 268 -2.59 -26.65 6.78
N ASP A 269 -1.28 -26.75 6.62
CA ASP A 269 -0.49 -26.05 5.60
C ASP A 269 -0.89 -26.59 4.21
N VAL A 270 -1.96 -26.03 3.62
CA VAL A 270 -2.36 -26.34 2.24
C VAL A 270 -2.09 -25.13 1.35
N LEU A 271 -0.81 -24.82 1.15
CA LEU A 271 -0.40 -24.09 -0.04
C LEU A 271 -0.53 -25.03 -1.23
N CYS A 272 -1.48 -24.74 -2.12
CA CYS A 272 -1.63 -25.39 -3.41
C CYS A 272 -0.41 -25.03 -4.28
N LYS A 273 0.49 -26.00 -4.53
CA LYS A 273 1.75 -25.76 -5.26
C LYS A 273 1.62 -25.96 -6.77
N GLU A 274 0.53 -26.54 -7.23
CA GLU A 274 0.33 -26.87 -8.65
C GLU A 274 -0.99 -26.29 -9.17
N LEU A 275 -0.92 -25.62 -10.32
CA LEU A 275 -2.08 -25.18 -11.11
C LEU A 275 -2.08 -25.94 -12.43
N GLN A 276 -3.15 -26.68 -12.68
CA GLN A 276 -3.32 -27.42 -13.93
C GLN A 276 -4.17 -26.60 -14.89
N VAL A 277 -3.66 -26.38 -16.10
CA VAL A 277 -4.42 -25.76 -17.19
C VAL A 277 -4.96 -26.86 -18.10
N LEU A 278 -6.27 -26.85 -18.34
CA LEU A 278 -6.92 -27.70 -19.34
C LEU A 278 -7.13 -26.92 -20.63
N GLY A 279 -6.84 -27.56 -21.76
CA GLY A 279 -7.09 -27.04 -23.09
C GLY A 279 -8.58 -26.82 -23.37
N TRP A 280 -8.86 -25.96 -24.35
CA TRP A 280 -10.22 -25.79 -24.84
C TRP A 280 -10.74 -27.10 -25.45
N GLY A 281 -11.92 -27.56 -25.01
CA GLY A 281 -12.54 -28.80 -25.47
C GLY A 281 -12.17 -30.07 -24.68
N GLU A 282 -11.23 -30.02 -23.74
CA GLU A 282 -10.85 -31.18 -22.90
C GLU A 282 -11.93 -31.58 -21.88
N ARG A 283 -12.81 -30.64 -21.51
CA ARG A 283 -13.97 -30.87 -20.64
C ARG A 283 -15.22 -30.27 -21.26
N GLU A 284 -16.30 -31.04 -21.25
CA GLU A 284 -17.62 -30.55 -21.67
C GLU A 284 -18.18 -29.48 -20.72
N GLY A 285 -19.01 -28.58 -21.25
CA GLY A 285 -19.70 -27.56 -20.47
C GLY A 285 -18.96 -26.23 -20.31
N VAL A 286 -17.82 -26.03 -20.97
CA VAL A 286 -17.16 -24.71 -21.02
C VAL A 286 -17.71 -23.87 -22.18
N PRO A 287 -18.23 -22.65 -21.91
CA PRO A 287 -18.77 -21.79 -22.95
C PRO A 287 -17.66 -21.23 -23.86
N SER A 288 -17.96 -21.03 -25.14
CA SER A 288 -17.25 -20.06 -25.97
C SER A 288 -17.89 -18.68 -25.84
N VAL A 289 -17.11 -17.63 -26.07
CA VAL A 289 -17.59 -16.24 -26.07
C VAL A 289 -17.42 -15.63 -27.45
N LEU A 290 -18.51 -15.14 -28.03
CA LEU A 290 -18.52 -14.42 -29.30
C LEU A 290 -18.57 -12.90 -29.05
N VAL A 291 -17.55 -12.17 -29.53
CA VAL A 291 -17.46 -10.72 -29.42
C VAL A 291 -18.11 -10.05 -30.63
N ARG A 292 -19.20 -9.32 -30.39
CA ARG A 292 -19.94 -8.59 -31.43
C ARG A 292 -19.39 -7.19 -31.66
N ALA A 293 -19.60 -6.64 -32.85
CA ALA A 293 -19.03 -5.34 -33.25
C ALA A 293 -19.29 -4.17 -32.26
N PRO A 294 -20.49 -3.99 -31.67
CA PRO A 294 -20.78 -2.77 -30.92
C PRO A 294 -19.96 -2.56 -29.65
N VAL A 295 -19.49 -3.65 -29.03
CA VAL A 295 -18.72 -3.56 -27.77
C VAL A 295 -17.29 -3.06 -27.99
N LYS A 296 -16.78 -3.15 -29.22
CA LYS A 296 -15.39 -2.82 -29.58
C LYS A 296 -15.09 -1.34 -29.37
N GLU A 297 -16.08 -0.47 -29.47
CA GLU A 297 -15.91 0.97 -29.32
C GLU A 297 -15.89 1.39 -27.84
N VAL A 298 -16.63 0.66 -26.99
CA VAL A 298 -16.88 1.04 -25.60
C VAL A 298 -15.92 0.35 -24.63
N ARG A 299 -15.74 -0.98 -24.77
CA ARG A 299 -14.91 -1.80 -23.88
C ARG A 299 -14.35 -3.03 -24.63
N PRO A 300 -13.32 -2.86 -25.46
CA PRO A 300 -12.94 -3.86 -26.48
C PRO A 300 -12.27 -5.14 -25.95
N TYR A 301 -11.76 -5.14 -24.72
CA TYR A 301 -10.91 -6.21 -24.23
C TYR A 301 -11.64 -7.09 -23.23
N LEU A 302 -11.70 -8.39 -23.52
CA LEU A 302 -12.30 -9.42 -22.69
C LEU A 302 -11.34 -10.62 -22.58
N VAL A 303 -11.20 -11.13 -21.37
CA VAL A 303 -10.51 -12.39 -21.05
C VAL A 303 -11.44 -13.24 -20.21
N CYS A 304 -11.53 -14.53 -20.53
CA CYS A 304 -12.30 -15.51 -19.78
C CYS A 304 -11.47 -16.77 -19.49
N CYS A 305 -11.74 -17.40 -18.36
CA CYS A 305 -11.36 -18.79 -18.08
C CYS A 305 -12.37 -19.41 -17.10
N VAL A 306 -12.35 -20.73 -16.96
CA VAL A 306 -13.14 -21.44 -15.95
C VAL A 306 -12.21 -21.95 -14.86
N ILE A 307 -12.56 -21.68 -13.60
CA ILE A 307 -11.85 -22.19 -12.43
C ILE A 307 -12.69 -23.32 -11.85
N HIS A 308 -12.15 -24.53 -11.85
CA HIS A 308 -12.79 -25.71 -11.27
C HIS A 308 -12.21 -26.04 -9.89
N HIS A 309 -12.93 -26.89 -9.16
CA HIS A 309 -12.51 -27.41 -7.85
C HIS A 309 -12.31 -26.31 -6.81
N LEU A 310 -13.09 -25.23 -6.88
CA LEU A 310 -13.10 -24.19 -5.86
C LEU A 310 -13.79 -24.69 -4.59
N ASP A 311 -13.14 -24.47 -3.44
CA ASP A 311 -13.76 -24.60 -2.13
C ASP A 311 -14.19 -23.22 -1.64
N LEU A 312 -15.50 -22.98 -1.69
CA LEU A 312 -16.14 -21.76 -1.22
C LEU A 312 -16.92 -22.01 0.09
N SER A 313 -16.59 -23.03 0.86
CA SER A 313 -17.28 -23.30 2.12
C SER A 313 -17.01 -22.22 3.18
N ASN A 314 -18.03 -21.94 4.01
CA ASN A 314 -17.89 -21.11 5.21
C ASN A 314 -17.23 -19.74 4.96
N ASP A 315 -16.07 -19.50 5.58
CA ASP A 315 -15.33 -18.24 5.51
C ASP A 315 -14.49 -18.10 4.23
N LEU A 316 -14.23 -19.19 3.50
CA LEU A 316 -13.53 -19.16 2.21
C LEU A 316 -14.33 -18.38 1.15
N PHE A 317 -15.66 -18.48 1.15
CA PHE A 317 -16.53 -17.64 0.31
C PHE A 317 -16.29 -16.15 0.54
N LYS A 318 -16.29 -15.72 1.81
CA LYS A 318 -16.06 -14.31 2.15
C LYS A 318 -14.67 -13.86 1.73
N ARG A 319 -13.65 -14.72 1.88
CA ARG A 319 -12.29 -14.45 1.41
C ARG A 319 -12.27 -14.27 -0.10
N PHE A 320 -12.90 -15.15 -0.88
CA PHE A 320 -12.98 -15.05 -2.33
C PHE A 320 -13.65 -13.75 -2.79
N ILE A 321 -14.77 -13.36 -2.19
CA ILE A 321 -15.43 -12.06 -2.48
C ILE A 321 -14.54 -10.86 -2.08
N SER A 322 -13.83 -10.97 -0.95
CA SER A 322 -12.91 -9.92 -0.48
C SER A 322 -11.72 -9.75 -1.42
N LEU A 323 -11.18 -10.84 -1.98
CA LEU A 323 -10.11 -10.79 -2.99
C LEU A 323 -10.56 -9.99 -4.22
N GLN A 324 -11.74 -10.28 -4.76
CA GLN A 324 -12.28 -9.54 -5.90
C GLN A 324 -12.43 -8.04 -5.59
N THR A 325 -12.98 -7.71 -4.41
CA THR A 325 -13.13 -6.32 -3.95
C THR A 325 -11.78 -5.60 -3.85
N LYS A 326 -10.76 -6.25 -3.28
CA LYS A 326 -9.40 -5.69 -3.17
C LYS A 326 -8.77 -5.44 -4.55
N LEU A 327 -8.95 -6.36 -5.49
CA LEU A 327 -8.43 -6.20 -6.85
C LEU A 327 -9.17 -5.09 -7.61
N HIS A 328 -10.49 -4.96 -7.41
CA HIS A 328 -11.28 -3.86 -7.93
C HIS A 328 -10.77 -2.50 -7.43
N ASP A 329 -10.46 -2.37 -6.14
CA ASP A 329 -9.96 -1.12 -5.54
C ASP A 329 -8.50 -0.81 -5.89
N GLY A 330 -7.67 -1.84 -6.09
CA GLY A 330 -6.26 -1.74 -6.41
C GLY A 330 -5.98 -1.70 -7.91
N ILE A 331 -5.60 -2.86 -8.47
CA ILE A 331 -5.09 -2.98 -9.84
C ILE A 331 -6.11 -2.67 -10.94
N CYS A 332 -7.41 -2.69 -10.62
CA CYS A 332 -8.49 -2.27 -11.53
C CYS A 332 -8.82 -0.78 -11.45
N GLU A 333 -8.12 -0.02 -10.58
CA GLU A 333 -8.32 1.41 -10.36
C GLU A 333 -9.77 1.79 -10.02
N LYS A 334 -10.36 1.12 -9.03
CA LYS A 334 -11.78 1.28 -8.65
C LYS A 334 -12.73 1.04 -9.82
N ARG A 335 -12.46 -0.04 -10.56
CA ARG A 335 -13.17 -0.49 -11.77
C ARG A 335 -13.06 0.43 -12.99
N MET A 336 -12.28 1.50 -12.93
CA MET A 336 -12.12 2.44 -14.05
C MET A 336 -11.40 1.79 -15.24
N VAL A 337 -10.35 1.01 -14.98
CA VAL A 337 -9.51 0.42 -16.03
C VAL A 337 -9.98 -0.98 -16.41
N ALA A 338 -10.44 -1.75 -15.43
CA ALA A 338 -10.83 -3.14 -15.64
C ALA A 338 -11.91 -3.59 -14.66
N THR A 339 -12.63 -4.66 -14.97
CA THR A 339 -13.70 -5.19 -14.12
C THR A 339 -13.62 -6.70 -14.09
N ILE A 340 -13.57 -7.25 -12.88
CA ILE A 340 -13.67 -8.68 -12.61
C ILE A 340 -15.14 -9.01 -12.35
N ALA A 341 -15.65 -10.02 -13.03
CA ALA A 341 -16.96 -10.60 -12.84
C ALA A 341 -16.81 -12.13 -12.70
N THR A 342 -17.46 -12.71 -11.68
CA THR A 342 -17.44 -14.16 -11.45
C THR A 342 -18.86 -14.71 -11.50
N HIS A 343 -19.04 -15.82 -12.22
CA HIS A 343 -20.33 -16.45 -12.48
C HIS A 343 -20.28 -17.91 -12.07
N ASP A 344 -21.33 -18.40 -11.43
CA ASP A 344 -21.50 -19.84 -11.18
C ASP A 344 -21.70 -20.54 -12.52
N LEU A 345 -20.72 -21.38 -12.92
CA LEU A 345 -20.72 -22.02 -14.23
C LEU A 345 -21.97 -22.86 -14.47
N SER A 346 -22.51 -23.50 -13.42
CA SER A 346 -23.71 -24.35 -13.52
C SER A 346 -24.96 -23.57 -13.93
N LYS A 347 -24.95 -22.24 -13.78
CA LYS A 347 -26.05 -21.34 -14.10
C LYS A 347 -25.83 -20.57 -15.40
N VAL A 348 -24.67 -20.73 -16.03
CA VAL A 348 -24.32 -20.06 -17.29
C VAL A 348 -24.81 -20.89 -18.47
N GLN A 349 -25.48 -20.24 -19.42
CA GLN A 349 -25.97 -20.89 -20.64
C GLN A 349 -25.11 -20.50 -21.84
N ALA A 350 -24.42 -21.48 -22.44
CA ALA A 350 -23.59 -21.27 -23.63
C ALA A 350 -24.43 -21.23 -24.93
N PRO A 351 -23.92 -20.62 -26.02
CA PRO A 351 -22.72 -19.79 -26.10
C PRO A 351 -22.95 -18.41 -25.45
N LEU A 352 -21.86 -17.72 -25.12
CA LEU A 352 -21.91 -16.38 -24.55
C LEU A 352 -21.69 -15.32 -25.64
N TYR A 353 -22.34 -14.18 -25.51
CA TYR A 353 -22.18 -13.04 -26.41
C TYR A 353 -21.70 -11.82 -25.64
N TYR A 354 -20.51 -11.32 -25.99
CA TYR A 354 -20.01 -10.05 -25.48
C TYR A 354 -20.35 -8.95 -26.48
N THR A 355 -21.30 -8.08 -26.11
CA THR A 355 -21.94 -7.12 -27.01
C THR A 355 -22.21 -5.80 -26.30
N ALA A 356 -22.83 -4.85 -26.98
CA ALA A 356 -23.36 -3.64 -26.35
C ALA A 356 -24.77 -3.34 -26.84
N HIS A 357 -25.61 -2.80 -25.96
CA HIS A 357 -26.99 -2.41 -26.26
C HIS A 357 -27.32 -1.06 -25.63
N ALA A 358 -28.38 -0.41 -26.13
CA ALA A 358 -28.89 0.81 -25.53
C ALA A 358 -29.35 0.53 -24.08
N PRO A 359 -28.99 1.37 -23.09
CA PRO A 359 -29.22 1.07 -21.67
C PRO A 359 -30.69 1.00 -21.26
N LYS A 360 -31.60 1.54 -22.07
CA LYS A 360 -33.06 1.47 -21.84
C LYS A 360 -33.68 0.15 -22.34
N GLU A 361 -33.04 -0.49 -23.31
CA GLU A 361 -33.50 -1.74 -23.93
C GLU A 361 -32.89 -2.96 -23.23
N MET A 362 -31.71 -2.77 -22.63
CA MET A 362 -30.99 -3.78 -21.87
C MET A 362 -31.60 -3.99 -20.48
N HIS A 363 -32.02 -5.22 -20.19
CA HIS A 363 -32.58 -5.60 -18.89
C HIS A 363 -31.66 -6.58 -18.16
N ILE A 364 -31.53 -6.39 -16.85
CA ILE A 364 -30.73 -7.26 -15.99
C ILE A 364 -31.47 -7.47 -14.67
N HIS A 365 -31.26 -8.63 -14.06
CA HIS A 365 -31.57 -8.88 -12.65
C HIS A 365 -30.31 -8.61 -11.80
N PRO A 366 -30.04 -7.38 -11.33
CA PRO A 366 -28.78 -7.03 -10.73
C PRO A 366 -28.62 -7.62 -9.33
N LEU A 367 -27.38 -8.02 -9.03
CA LEU A 367 -27.01 -8.67 -7.78
C LEU A 367 -27.58 -7.94 -6.54
N GLY A 368 -28.39 -8.63 -5.75
CA GLY A 368 -28.90 -8.14 -4.47
C GLY A 368 -30.05 -7.13 -4.53
N ARG A 369 -30.66 -6.90 -5.70
CA ARG A 369 -31.84 -6.01 -5.83
C ARG A 369 -33.16 -6.72 -6.09
N GLY A 370 -33.15 -8.04 -6.34
CA GLY A 370 -34.32 -8.91 -6.32
C GLY A 370 -35.40 -8.66 -7.40
N LYS A 371 -35.21 -7.71 -8.31
CA LYS A 371 -36.10 -7.41 -9.44
C LYS A 371 -35.31 -7.17 -10.71
N GLU A 372 -35.90 -7.54 -11.84
CA GLU A 372 -35.43 -7.13 -13.16
C GLU A 372 -35.68 -5.64 -13.35
N ILE A 373 -34.66 -4.94 -13.83
CA ILE A 373 -34.71 -3.52 -14.17
C ILE A 373 -33.86 -3.25 -15.40
N SER A 374 -34.15 -2.15 -16.10
CA SER A 374 -33.29 -1.72 -17.20
C SER A 374 -31.92 -1.25 -16.68
N ALA A 375 -30.89 -1.34 -17.52
CA ALA A 375 -29.55 -0.86 -17.18
C ALA A 375 -29.55 0.64 -16.84
N TRP A 376 -30.38 1.43 -17.54
CA TRP A 376 -30.58 2.86 -17.27
C TRP A 376 -31.18 3.14 -15.88
N GLU A 377 -32.22 2.39 -15.48
CA GLU A 377 -32.85 2.54 -14.17
C GLU A 377 -31.89 2.14 -13.04
N LEU A 378 -31.13 1.07 -13.23
CA LEU A 378 -30.09 0.63 -12.30
C LEU A 378 -29.05 1.73 -12.09
N TYR A 379 -28.49 2.25 -13.18
CA TYR A 379 -27.52 3.33 -13.15
C TYR A 379 -28.09 4.59 -12.46
N SER A 380 -29.31 4.99 -12.82
CA SER A 380 -29.99 6.16 -12.22
C SER A 380 -30.24 5.98 -10.72
N SER A 381 -30.52 4.75 -10.26
CA SER A 381 -30.63 4.44 -8.83
C SER A 381 -29.28 4.54 -8.12
N LEU A 382 -28.23 3.95 -8.71
CA LEU A 382 -26.88 3.96 -8.14
C LEU A 382 -26.31 5.38 -8.03
N GLN A 383 -26.57 6.25 -9.02
CA GLN A 383 -26.18 7.65 -8.93
C GLN A 383 -26.87 8.37 -7.78
N ARG A 384 -28.19 8.20 -7.63
CA ARG A 384 -28.95 8.80 -6.51
C ARG A 384 -28.46 8.30 -5.15
N GLU A 385 -28.14 7.01 -5.03
CA GLU A 385 -27.55 6.41 -3.83
C GLU A 385 -26.16 7.01 -3.52
N ALA A 386 -25.30 7.14 -4.53
CA ALA A 386 -23.98 7.74 -4.40
C ALA A 386 -24.05 9.21 -3.97
N GLU A 387 -24.98 9.99 -4.55
CA GLU A 387 -25.23 11.38 -4.16
C GLU A 387 -25.78 11.51 -2.75
N ALA A 388 -26.70 10.63 -2.33
CA ALA A 388 -27.24 10.62 -0.98
C ALA A 388 -26.14 10.32 0.06
N GLN A 389 -25.25 9.35 -0.23
CA GLN A 389 -24.09 9.05 0.61
C GLN A 389 -23.10 10.23 0.67
N ARG A 390 -22.86 10.90 -0.47
CA ARG A 390 -22.05 12.13 -0.52
C ARG A 390 -22.61 13.23 0.39
N LYS A 391 -23.93 13.45 0.34
CA LYS A 391 -24.62 14.45 1.18
C LYS A 391 -24.56 14.10 2.67
N GLN A 392 -24.71 12.83 3.04
CA GLN A 392 -24.65 12.39 4.44
C GLN A 392 -23.24 12.45 5.04
N GLN A 393 -22.20 12.09 4.30
CA GLN A 393 -20.84 11.94 4.85
C GLN A 393 -20.00 13.23 4.88
N LYS A 394 -20.51 14.38 4.39
CA LYS A 394 -19.79 15.68 4.28
C LYS A 394 -18.34 15.58 3.74
N ARG A 395 -18.04 14.52 2.98
CA ARG A 395 -16.75 14.24 2.36
C ARG A 395 -16.93 14.18 0.86
N ASN A 396 -15.85 14.37 0.11
CA ASN A 396 -15.79 14.08 -1.32
C ASN A 396 -15.92 12.56 -1.54
N VAL A 397 -17.15 12.03 -1.54
CA VAL A 397 -17.49 10.63 -1.90
C VAL A 397 -17.30 10.37 -3.41
N ALA A 398 -16.87 11.40 -4.16
CA ALA A 398 -16.66 11.41 -5.60
C ALA A 398 -15.68 10.33 -6.12
N GLY A 399 -15.08 9.48 -5.28
CA GLY A 399 -14.16 8.41 -5.69
C GLY A 399 -14.76 7.01 -5.78
N LEU A 400 -15.90 6.71 -5.13
CA LEU A 400 -16.38 5.31 -4.98
C LEU A 400 -17.21 4.82 -6.19
N HIS A 401 -17.80 5.74 -6.96
CA HIS A 401 -18.69 5.42 -8.08
C HIS A 401 -18.29 6.08 -9.41
N ARG A 402 -17.02 6.51 -9.55
CA ARG A 402 -16.53 7.15 -10.78
C ARG A 402 -16.72 6.29 -12.03
N PHE A 403 -16.68 4.97 -11.86
CA PHE A 403 -16.84 4.02 -12.94
C PHE A 403 -18.22 4.11 -13.61
N LEU A 404 -19.25 4.60 -12.91
CA LEU A 404 -20.58 4.82 -13.49
C LEU A 404 -20.53 5.89 -14.59
N HIS A 405 -19.79 6.98 -14.36
CA HIS A 405 -19.66 8.08 -15.32
C HIS A 405 -18.90 7.69 -16.59
N MET A 406 -18.16 6.57 -16.61
CA MET A 406 -17.46 6.10 -17.81
C MET A 406 -18.39 5.65 -18.92
N LEU A 407 -19.63 5.29 -18.58
CA LEU A 407 -20.63 4.83 -19.54
C LEU A 407 -21.45 5.98 -20.15
N GLU A 408 -21.43 7.17 -19.54
CA GLU A 408 -22.19 8.35 -20.01
C GLU A 408 -21.90 8.77 -21.46
N PRO A 409 -20.65 8.75 -21.93
CA PRO A 409 -20.35 9.20 -23.29
C PRO A 409 -20.88 8.26 -24.39
N TRP A 410 -21.31 7.05 -24.03
CA TRP A 410 -21.64 5.99 -24.99
C TRP A 410 -23.14 5.75 -25.09
N GLU A 411 -23.66 5.71 -26.31
CA GLU A 411 -25.07 5.40 -26.58
C GLU A 411 -25.42 3.93 -26.27
N GLN A 412 -24.42 3.06 -26.35
CA GLN A 412 -24.54 1.63 -26.07
C GLN A 412 -23.60 1.22 -24.94
N TRP A 413 -24.07 0.37 -24.03
CA TRP A 413 -23.30 -0.09 -22.88
C TRP A 413 -22.92 -1.56 -23.04
N PRO A 414 -21.73 -1.97 -22.56
CA PRO A 414 -21.24 -3.33 -22.75
C PRO A 414 -21.98 -4.30 -21.83
N CYS A 415 -22.28 -5.49 -22.34
CA CYS A 415 -22.88 -6.58 -21.58
C CYS A 415 -22.32 -7.93 -22.02
N LEU A 416 -22.43 -8.90 -21.11
CA LEU A 416 -22.29 -10.32 -21.42
C LEU A 416 -23.66 -10.96 -21.36
N GLU A 417 -24.08 -11.59 -22.45
CA GLU A 417 -25.35 -12.28 -22.60
C GLU A 417 -25.14 -13.78 -22.74
N ASP A 418 -26.11 -14.53 -22.25
CA ASP A 418 -26.15 -15.98 -22.40
C ASP A 418 -26.81 -16.41 -23.72
N GLY A 419 -26.84 -17.72 -23.99
CA GLY A 419 -27.42 -18.29 -25.21
C GLY A 419 -28.91 -17.99 -25.43
N GLN A 420 -29.61 -17.52 -24.39
CA GLN A 420 -31.02 -17.13 -24.45
C GLN A 420 -31.21 -15.61 -24.61
N GLY A 421 -30.12 -14.84 -24.71
CA GLY A 421 -30.16 -13.38 -24.78
C GLY A 421 -30.36 -12.71 -23.43
N LYS A 422 -30.17 -13.42 -22.32
CA LYS A 422 -30.27 -12.85 -20.98
C LYS A 422 -28.93 -12.23 -20.57
N VAL A 423 -28.96 -10.99 -20.09
CA VAL A 423 -27.76 -10.30 -19.60
C VAL A 423 -27.34 -10.88 -18.25
N ILE A 424 -26.14 -11.48 -18.21
CA ILE A 424 -25.54 -12.07 -17.01
C ILE A 424 -24.48 -11.16 -16.37
N SER A 425 -23.93 -10.20 -17.12
CA SER A 425 -22.93 -9.23 -16.68
C SER A 425 -23.14 -7.87 -17.33
N LEU A 426 -23.01 -6.79 -16.56
CA LEU A 426 -23.06 -5.40 -17.04
C LEU A 426 -21.81 -4.65 -16.54
N PRO A 427 -20.64 -4.81 -17.20
CA PRO A 427 -19.42 -4.10 -16.81
C PRO A 427 -19.49 -2.58 -17.05
N PRO A 428 -18.90 -1.74 -16.20
CA PRO A 428 -18.24 -2.02 -14.92
C PRO A 428 -19.20 -2.07 -13.70
N ILE A 429 -20.53 -2.10 -13.93
CA ILE A 429 -21.54 -1.90 -12.90
C ILE A 429 -21.69 -3.13 -11.99
N THR A 430 -22.21 -4.24 -12.50
CA THR A 430 -22.61 -5.39 -11.68
C THR A 430 -22.82 -6.66 -12.49
N ASN A 431 -22.90 -7.80 -11.79
CA ASN A 431 -23.33 -9.08 -12.32
C ASN A 431 -24.82 -9.30 -12.08
N SER A 432 -25.39 -10.29 -12.77
CA SER A 432 -26.76 -10.74 -12.53
C SER A 432 -26.85 -11.71 -11.35
N ASP A 433 -27.92 -11.61 -10.56
CA ASP A 433 -28.31 -12.61 -9.56
C ASP A 433 -28.52 -14.00 -10.18
N SER A 434 -28.84 -14.08 -11.47
CA SER A 434 -29.09 -15.35 -12.18
C SER A 434 -27.86 -16.27 -12.21
N THR A 435 -26.65 -15.71 -12.25
CA THR A 435 -25.39 -16.46 -12.25
C THR A 435 -24.61 -16.27 -10.95
N LYS A 436 -25.28 -15.90 -9.86
CA LYS A 436 -24.65 -15.62 -8.57
C LYS A 436 -23.94 -16.85 -8.00
N ILE A 437 -22.69 -16.65 -7.58
CA ILE A 437 -21.92 -17.65 -6.84
C ILE A 437 -22.44 -17.78 -5.39
N THR A 438 -22.47 -19.01 -4.90
CA THR A 438 -22.84 -19.37 -3.52
C THR A 438 -21.72 -20.17 -2.87
N GLN A 439 -21.90 -20.54 -1.60
CA GLN A 439 -20.95 -21.39 -0.89
C GLN A 439 -20.85 -22.81 -1.49
N ASP A 440 -21.85 -23.22 -2.27
CA ASP A 440 -21.91 -24.52 -2.94
C ASP A 440 -21.30 -24.50 -4.35
N THR A 441 -20.93 -23.31 -4.85
CA THR A 441 -20.36 -23.18 -6.20
C THR A 441 -18.93 -23.75 -6.22
N THR A 442 -18.70 -24.76 -7.06
CA THR A 442 -17.40 -25.44 -7.22
C THR A 442 -16.68 -25.08 -8.52
N SER A 443 -17.40 -24.55 -9.51
CA SER A 443 -16.86 -24.12 -10.79
C SER A 443 -17.33 -22.70 -11.11
N VAL A 444 -16.39 -21.81 -11.38
CA VAL A 444 -16.63 -20.39 -11.62
C VAL A 444 -16.12 -20.01 -12.99
N LEU A 445 -16.99 -19.42 -13.82
CA LEU A 445 -16.56 -18.67 -15.00
C LEU A 445 -16.05 -17.31 -14.54
N LEU A 446 -14.77 -17.06 -14.80
CA LEU A 446 -14.11 -15.77 -14.59
C LEU A 446 -14.21 -14.95 -15.87
N GLU A 447 -14.75 -13.75 -15.76
CA GLU A 447 -14.79 -12.72 -16.79
C GLU A 447 -13.96 -11.51 -16.33
N VAL A 448 -13.00 -11.08 -17.14
CA VAL A 448 -12.24 -9.84 -16.91
C VAL A 448 -12.31 -8.95 -18.15
N THR A 449 -12.97 -7.80 -18.01
CA THR A 449 -13.07 -6.79 -19.07
C THR A 449 -12.18 -5.60 -18.81
N SER A 450 -11.64 -4.97 -19.86
CA SER A 450 -10.85 -3.74 -19.74
C SER A 450 -11.17 -2.74 -20.85
N SER A 451 -11.14 -1.46 -20.48
CA SER A 451 -11.19 -0.32 -21.43
C SER A 451 -9.80 0.09 -21.94
N SER A 452 -8.72 -0.41 -21.32
CA SER A 452 -7.35 0.05 -21.58
C SER A 452 -6.56 -0.89 -22.51
N SER A 453 -6.37 -2.15 -22.12
CA SER A 453 -5.62 -3.11 -22.94
C SER A 453 -5.96 -4.57 -22.58
N LEU A 454 -5.72 -5.47 -23.54
CA LEU A 454 -5.83 -6.91 -23.32
C LEU A 454 -4.85 -7.43 -22.27
N ASN A 455 -3.61 -6.91 -22.28
CA ASN A 455 -2.58 -7.29 -21.32
C ASN A 455 -3.00 -6.97 -19.89
N LYS A 456 -3.68 -5.84 -19.67
CA LYS A 456 -4.19 -5.47 -18.35
C LYS A 456 -5.27 -6.44 -17.86
N ALA A 457 -6.15 -6.90 -18.75
CA ALA A 457 -7.16 -7.91 -18.41
C ALA A 457 -6.51 -9.25 -18.04
N LYS A 458 -5.48 -9.67 -18.79
CA LYS A 458 -4.69 -10.88 -18.50
C LYS A 458 -3.95 -10.80 -17.16
N GLU A 459 -3.26 -9.68 -16.90
CA GLU A 459 -2.55 -9.42 -15.63
C GLU A 459 -3.49 -9.55 -14.42
N ILE A 460 -4.70 -9.01 -14.54
CA ILE A 460 -5.71 -9.07 -13.47
C ILE A 460 -6.24 -10.50 -13.27
N ALA A 461 -6.48 -11.22 -14.37
CA ALA A 461 -6.90 -12.62 -14.31
C ALA A 461 -5.79 -13.50 -13.67
N ASP A 462 -4.53 -13.31 -14.06
CA ASP A 462 -3.37 -14.00 -13.48
C ASP A 462 -3.25 -13.72 -11.98
N THR A 463 -3.41 -12.46 -11.58
CA THR A 463 -3.34 -12.04 -10.17
C THR A 463 -4.46 -12.66 -9.34
N LEU A 464 -5.68 -12.75 -9.88
CA LEU A 464 -6.79 -13.41 -9.19
C LEU A 464 -6.54 -14.92 -9.05
N LEU A 465 -6.09 -15.60 -10.10
CA LEU A 465 -5.79 -17.03 -10.08
C LEU A 465 -4.68 -17.35 -9.09
N LEU A 466 -3.63 -16.53 -9.04
CA LEU A 466 -2.57 -16.64 -8.05
C LEU A 466 -3.11 -16.45 -6.62
N ALA A 467 -3.96 -15.45 -6.41
CA ALA A 467 -4.58 -15.23 -5.12
C ALA A 467 -5.49 -16.40 -4.69
N VAL A 468 -6.17 -17.04 -5.64
CA VAL A 468 -6.97 -18.26 -5.38
C VAL A 468 -6.08 -19.39 -4.84
N LEU A 469 -4.93 -19.62 -5.46
CA LEU A 469 -3.94 -20.63 -5.01
C LEU A 469 -3.39 -20.31 -3.62
N GLN A 470 -2.92 -19.08 -3.42
CA GLN A 470 -2.29 -18.64 -2.17
C GLN A 470 -3.24 -18.66 -0.97
N ASN A 471 -4.55 -18.54 -1.21
CA ASN A 471 -5.57 -18.56 -0.16
C ASN A 471 -6.18 -19.94 0.07
N GLY A 472 -5.66 -20.99 -0.59
CA GLY A 472 -6.09 -22.38 -0.38
C GLY A 472 -7.54 -22.64 -0.79
N LEU A 473 -8.04 -21.92 -1.79
CA LEU A 473 -9.44 -21.97 -2.23
C LEU A 473 -9.77 -23.21 -3.10
N SER A 474 -9.10 -24.34 -2.88
CA SER A 474 -9.22 -25.56 -3.70
C SER A 474 -9.71 -26.76 -2.88
N SER A 475 -10.63 -27.56 -3.44
CA SER A 475 -11.09 -28.81 -2.82
C SER A 475 -9.98 -29.86 -2.76
N LYS A 476 -9.79 -30.55 -1.62
CA LYS A 476 -8.81 -31.64 -1.46
C LYS A 476 -9.15 -32.83 -2.37
N SER A 477 -8.16 -33.39 -3.07
CA SER A 477 -8.33 -34.64 -3.83
C SER A 477 -8.43 -35.85 -2.88
N THR A 478 -9.27 -36.83 -3.20
CA THR A 478 -9.49 -38.05 -2.39
C THR A 478 -8.41 -39.12 -2.53
N GLU A 479 -7.36 -38.88 -3.33
CA GLU A 479 -6.28 -39.84 -3.58
C GLU A 479 -4.91 -39.17 -3.44
N GLY A 480 -4.50 -38.84 -2.21
CA GLY A 480 -3.10 -38.60 -1.83
C GLY A 480 -2.32 -37.47 -2.51
N GLY A 481 -2.91 -36.70 -3.43
CA GLY A 481 -2.28 -35.58 -4.13
C GLY A 481 -2.59 -34.24 -3.48
N GLU A 482 -1.60 -33.34 -3.42
CA GLU A 482 -1.76 -31.92 -3.05
C GLU A 482 -3.00 -31.35 -3.75
N ALA A 483 -3.79 -30.52 -3.04
CA ALA A 483 -4.95 -29.87 -3.66
C ALA A 483 -4.45 -29.09 -4.89
N ALA A 484 -5.12 -29.22 -6.04
CA ALA A 484 -4.74 -28.58 -7.30
C ALA A 484 -5.93 -27.76 -7.81
N VAL A 485 -5.70 -26.46 -8.07
CA VAL A 485 -6.69 -25.64 -8.80
C VAL A 485 -6.58 -25.97 -10.28
N VAL A 486 -7.70 -26.28 -10.90
CA VAL A 486 -7.77 -26.57 -12.33
C VAL A 486 -8.38 -25.37 -13.04
N VAL A 487 -7.66 -24.81 -14.01
CA VAL A 487 -8.12 -23.69 -14.83
C VAL A 487 -8.32 -24.19 -16.26
N GLN A 488 -9.52 -24.05 -16.80
CA GLN A 488 -9.79 -24.43 -18.18
C GLN A 488 -9.86 -23.21 -19.09
N GLN A 489 -9.24 -23.33 -20.26
CA GLN A 489 -9.20 -22.29 -21.27
C GLN A 489 -10.61 -21.99 -21.81
N VAL A 490 -10.95 -20.70 -21.91
CA VAL A 490 -12.15 -20.23 -22.63
C VAL A 490 -11.73 -19.58 -23.93
N ARG A 491 -12.43 -19.95 -25.00
CA ARG A 491 -12.21 -19.43 -26.35
C ARG A 491 -13.07 -18.18 -26.57
N VAL A 492 -12.42 -17.06 -26.87
CA VAL A 492 -13.07 -15.79 -27.24
C VAL A 492 -12.84 -15.54 -28.73
N GLU A 493 -13.92 -15.38 -29.48
CA GLU A 493 -13.94 -15.29 -30.95
C GLU A 493 -14.56 -13.98 -31.43
N ASP A 494 -14.25 -13.58 -32.67
CA ASP A 494 -15.00 -12.54 -33.37
C ASP A 494 -16.15 -13.13 -34.20
N GLU A 495 -17.01 -12.25 -34.73
CA GLU A 495 -18.17 -12.60 -35.57
C GLU A 495 -17.83 -13.42 -36.82
N ASN A 496 -16.56 -13.42 -37.26
CA ASN A 496 -16.09 -14.21 -38.41
C ASN A 496 -15.52 -15.57 -37.99
N GLY A 497 -15.61 -15.93 -36.71
CA GLY A 497 -15.03 -17.16 -36.14
C GLY A 497 -13.50 -17.06 -35.92
N GLY A 498 -12.93 -15.85 -36.03
CA GLY A 498 -11.52 -15.60 -35.77
C GLY A 498 -11.22 -15.63 -34.27
N LEU A 499 -10.16 -16.35 -33.89
CA LEU A 499 -9.72 -16.40 -32.50
C LEU A 499 -9.17 -15.03 -32.06
N ARG A 500 -9.79 -14.42 -31.04
CA ARG A 500 -9.35 -13.17 -30.44
C ARG A 500 -8.44 -13.42 -29.24
N VAL A 501 -8.90 -14.28 -28.33
CA VAL A 501 -8.19 -14.61 -27.09
C VAL A 501 -8.47 -16.05 -26.73
N LEU A 502 -7.42 -16.80 -26.42
CA LEU A 502 -7.49 -18.06 -25.71
C LEU A 502 -6.69 -17.89 -24.42
N TYR A 503 -7.36 -17.95 -23.27
CA TYR A 503 -6.74 -17.68 -21.98
C TYR A 503 -7.07 -18.78 -20.97
N PRO A 504 -6.09 -19.23 -20.14
CA PRO A 504 -4.68 -18.83 -20.15
C PRO A 504 -3.86 -19.54 -21.24
N SER A 505 -3.00 -18.81 -21.95
CA SER A 505 -2.06 -19.33 -22.95
C SER A 505 -0.67 -19.60 -22.35
N HIS A 506 0.28 -20.16 -23.12
CA HIS A 506 1.63 -20.48 -22.64
C HIS A 506 2.46 -19.28 -22.18
N THR A 507 2.09 -18.06 -22.58
CA THR A 507 2.76 -16.83 -22.14
C THR A 507 2.09 -16.18 -20.93
N ASP A 508 0.93 -16.69 -20.53
CA ASP A 508 0.17 -16.23 -19.37
C ASP A 508 0.54 -17.08 -18.13
N LEU A 509 0.14 -16.68 -16.93
CA LEU A 509 0.43 -17.41 -15.68
C LEU A 509 1.94 -17.62 -15.42
N ALA A 510 2.77 -16.64 -15.79
CA ALA A 510 4.22 -16.69 -15.61
C ALA A 510 4.64 -16.50 -14.14
N PHE A 511 4.32 -17.47 -13.29
CA PHE A 511 4.58 -17.47 -11.85
C PHE A 511 6.02 -17.84 -11.46
N GLN A 512 7.01 -17.53 -12.31
CA GLN A 512 8.41 -17.96 -12.19
C GLN A 512 9.08 -17.59 -10.86
N GLN A 513 8.48 -16.67 -10.10
CA GLN A 513 8.95 -16.14 -8.82
C GLN A 513 8.24 -16.71 -7.58
N GLU A 514 7.16 -17.49 -7.76
CA GLU A 514 6.15 -17.78 -6.73
C GLU A 514 6.11 -19.26 -6.26
N LYS A 515 7.05 -20.12 -6.71
CA LYS A 515 7.05 -21.58 -6.43
C LYS A 515 5.73 -22.30 -6.77
N VAL A 516 4.93 -21.75 -7.68
CA VAL A 516 3.74 -22.40 -8.26
C VAL A 516 4.15 -23.08 -9.56
N ARG A 517 3.91 -24.38 -9.67
CA ARG A 517 4.11 -25.13 -10.90
C ARG A 517 2.84 -25.06 -11.75
N VAL A 518 2.93 -24.42 -12.92
CA VAL A 518 1.84 -24.39 -13.90
C VAL A 518 2.03 -25.52 -14.90
N ILE A 519 1.04 -26.41 -14.98
CA ILE A 519 1.02 -27.53 -15.94
C ILE A 519 0.11 -27.12 -17.09
N MET A 520 0.70 -26.76 -18.22
CA MET A 520 -0.03 -26.40 -19.44
C MET A 520 -0.51 -27.65 -20.19
N PRO A 521 -1.62 -27.58 -20.96
CA PRO A 521 -2.05 -28.68 -21.81
C PRO A 521 -0.98 -28.98 -22.88
N VAL A 522 -0.84 -30.26 -23.24
CA VAL A 522 0.06 -30.70 -24.31
C VAL A 522 -0.58 -30.31 -25.65
N LYS A 523 0.20 -29.68 -26.52
CA LYS A 523 -0.25 -29.21 -27.84
C LYS A 523 -0.79 -30.31 -28.75
#